data_AF-A0A022WBH5-F1
#
_entry.id   AF-A0A022WBH5-F1
#
_cell.length_a   1.000
_cell.length_b   1.000
_cell.length_c   1.000
_cell.angle_alpha   90.00
_cell.angle_beta   90.00
_cell.angle_gamma   90.00
#
_symmetry.space_group_name_H-M   'P 1'
#
loop_
_entity.id
_entity.type
_entity.pdbx_description
1 polymer ?
#
loop_
_entity_poly.entity_id
_entity_poly.type
_entity_poly.pdbx_seq_one_letter_code
_entity_poly.pdbx_strand_id
1 'polypeptide(L)'
;MSSFPGSASQTPLQSPRTPPPPPPKQPQLNDGHPPSTPPKEPIHSQTHPGTDITDITAPGSGPASGRSSAIPTSQPLFEQVPTQPTPPTIEDRWIPEILQDKSTSDLHAMLSNSNLISAIADTHPASIHASNNIEKLLATNTSLATHLLGLQSHLSALRASTEALLLQHQSLEVSWRKKQTEMDAALDPWSPKALYQRLVGAVAEQEAVCRAVEESFLEEGQRGGGVAAEREVAEWIRRIRSEGAKLEARREARARWDEGRVGGWR
;
A
#
# COMPACT_ATOMS: atom_id res chain seq x y z
N MET A 1 2.97 41.94 -44.22
CA MET A 1 4.05 40.98 -43.88
C MET A 1 3.38 39.65 -43.67
N SER A 2 3.67 38.71 -44.56
CA SER A 2 2.86 37.55 -44.88
C SER A 2 3.35 36.29 -44.16
N SER A 3 2.38 35.41 -43.84
CA SER A 3 2.36 33.95 -43.98
C SER A 3 3.48 33.05 -43.41
N PHE A 4 3.00 32.02 -42.68
CA PHE A 4 3.62 30.69 -42.58
C PHE A 4 3.97 30.08 -43.94
N PRO A 5 5.01 29.25 -44.00
CA PRO A 5 4.86 27.80 -44.26
C PRO A 5 5.73 26.99 -43.24
N GLY A 6 5.60 25.69 -43.00
CA GLY A 6 5.08 24.59 -43.80
C GLY A 6 6.19 23.54 -44.05
N SER A 7 6.40 22.64 -43.07
CA SER A 7 6.75 21.20 -43.13
C SER A 7 8.00 20.62 -43.86
N ALA A 8 8.44 19.48 -43.29
CA ALA A 8 9.22 18.34 -43.83
C ALA A 8 10.76 18.52 -43.88
N SER A 9 11.66 17.62 -43.44
CA SER A 9 11.70 16.21 -43.01
C SER A 9 13.00 16.04 -42.17
N GLN A 10 13.18 15.13 -41.22
CA GLN A 10 13.42 13.70 -41.43
C GLN A 10 13.40 12.98 -40.07
N THR A 11 12.79 11.80 -40.08
CA THR A 11 12.84 10.71 -39.09
C THR A 11 14.28 10.18 -38.89
N PRO A 12 14.51 9.45 -37.78
CA PRO A 12 14.66 8.00 -37.97
C PRO A 12 13.63 7.20 -37.17
N LEU A 13 13.09 6.21 -37.86
CA LEU A 13 12.22 5.15 -37.40
C LEU A 13 12.88 4.23 -36.35
N GLN A 14 12.01 3.63 -35.51
CA GLN A 14 12.04 2.23 -35.04
C GLN A 14 13.23 1.80 -34.14
N SER A 15 13.07 1.14 -32.99
CA SER A 15 12.08 0.14 -32.57
C SER A 15 12.28 -0.17 -31.05
N PRO A 16 11.38 -0.98 -30.44
CA PRO A 16 11.08 -0.97 -29.00
C PRO A 16 11.80 -2.07 -28.20
N ARG A 17 11.70 -1.97 -26.85
CA ARG A 17 12.09 -2.93 -25.80
C ARG A 17 13.54 -2.87 -25.32
N THR A 18 13.73 -2.11 -24.25
CA THR A 18 14.73 -2.43 -23.21
C THR A 18 14.06 -2.21 -21.85
N PRO A 19 13.94 -3.25 -20.99
CA PRO A 19 13.48 -3.07 -19.62
C PRO A 19 14.53 -2.26 -18.83
N PRO A 20 14.12 -1.49 -17.79
CA PRO A 20 15.07 -0.76 -16.95
C PRO A 20 16.03 -1.72 -16.22
N PRO A 21 17.27 -1.30 -15.92
CA PRO A 21 18.29 -2.18 -15.36
C PRO A 21 17.92 -2.67 -13.95
N PRO A 22 18.28 -3.92 -13.59
CA PRO A 22 18.05 -4.45 -12.25
C PRO A 22 18.95 -3.78 -11.20
N PRO A 23 18.52 -3.72 -9.93
CA PRO A 23 19.30 -3.13 -8.85
C PRO A 23 20.60 -3.93 -8.58
N PRO A 24 21.65 -3.28 -8.03
CA PRO A 24 22.96 -3.90 -7.83
C PRO A 24 22.91 -5.02 -6.79
N LYS A 25 23.55 -6.16 -7.12
CA LYS A 25 23.71 -7.31 -6.22
C LYS A 25 24.62 -6.93 -5.04
N GLN A 26 24.14 -7.15 -3.81
CA GLN A 26 24.97 -7.06 -2.61
C GLN A 26 25.96 -8.24 -2.53
N PRO A 27 27.13 -8.07 -1.88
CA PRO A 27 28.18 -9.08 -1.84
C PRO A 27 27.76 -10.30 -1.00
N GLN A 28 27.99 -11.48 -1.57
CA GLN A 28 27.87 -12.78 -0.90
C GLN A 28 28.99 -12.90 0.15
N LEU A 29 28.63 -13.02 1.43
CA LEU A 29 29.49 -13.63 2.43
C LEU A 29 28.90 -14.99 2.79
N ASN A 30 29.65 -16.01 2.39
CA ASN A 30 29.40 -17.42 2.59
C ASN A 30 30.02 -17.83 3.93
N ASP A 31 29.20 -18.17 4.93
CA ASP A 31 29.62 -19.04 6.03
C ASP A 31 28.40 -19.84 6.50
N GLY A 32 28.51 -21.16 6.37
CA GLY A 32 27.38 -22.08 6.42
C GLY A 32 27.05 -22.55 7.83
N HIS A 33 25.75 -22.58 8.14
CA HIS A 33 25.11 -23.52 9.07
C HIS A 33 23.61 -23.64 8.69
N PRO A 34 23.04 -24.84 8.52
CA PRO A 34 21.61 -25.00 8.30
C PRO A 34 20.86 -25.05 9.64
N PRO A 35 19.75 -24.30 9.84
CA PRO A 35 18.85 -24.55 10.96
C PRO A 35 17.76 -25.55 10.58
N SER A 36 17.58 -26.49 11.51
CA SER A 36 16.66 -27.62 11.54
C SER A 36 15.20 -27.33 11.18
N THR A 37 14.60 -28.28 10.47
CA THR A 37 13.15 -28.42 10.27
C THR A 37 12.44 -28.91 11.55
N PRO A 38 11.20 -28.48 11.86
CA PRO A 38 10.42 -29.07 12.95
C PRO A 38 9.71 -30.39 12.52
N PRO A 39 9.62 -31.42 13.39
CA PRO A 39 9.00 -32.72 13.08
C PRO A 39 7.46 -32.74 12.97
N LYS A 40 6.95 -33.67 12.13
CA LYS A 40 5.55 -34.11 12.02
C LYS A 40 5.08 -34.87 13.27
N GLU A 41 3.90 -34.54 13.78
CA GLU A 41 3.20 -35.29 14.84
C GLU A 41 2.34 -36.45 14.26
N PRO A 42 2.18 -37.59 14.97
CA PRO A 42 1.45 -38.75 14.47
C PRO A 42 -0.02 -38.77 14.91
N ILE A 43 -0.85 -39.30 14.00
CA ILE A 43 -2.28 -39.55 14.14
C ILE A 43 -2.51 -40.77 15.03
N HIS A 44 -3.35 -40.67 16.07
CA HIS A 44 -4.04 -41.81 16.67
C HIS A 44 -5.48 -41.45 17.08
N SER A 45 -6.40 -42.32 16.65
CA SER A 45 -7.85 -42.27 16.82
C SER A 45 -8.28 -42.71 18.23
N GLN A 46 -9.33 -42.10 18.80
CA GLN A 46 -10.27 -42.76 19.73
C GLN A 46 -11.55 -41.93 20.01
N THR A 47 -12.66 -42.46 19.48
CA THR A 47 -14.09 -42.56 19.86
C THR A 47 -14.66 -41.89 21.16
N HIS A 48 -15.56 -40.90 20.97
CA HIS A 48 -16.86 -40.53 21.63
C HIS A 48 -17.04 -40.41 23.18
N PRO A 49 -18.16 -39.82 23.74
CA PRO A 49 -19.10 -38.77 23.27
C PRO A 49 -19.50 -37.68 24.33
N GLY A 50 -20.03 -36.54 23.85
CA GLY A 50 -21.12 -35.75 24.47
C GLY A 50 -20.79 -34.73 25.58
N THR A 51 -21.11 -33.43 25.37
CA THR A 51 -22.04 -32.58 26.17
C THR A 51 -22.05 -31.13 25.62
N ASP A 52 -23.20 -30.80 25.05
CA ASP A 52 -23.93 -29.54 24.88
C ASP A 52 -23.54 -28.20 25.59
N ILE A 53 -23.68 -27.12 24.79
CA ILE A 53 -24.21 -25.75 25.06
C ILE A 53 -23.33 -24.78 25.92
N THR A 54 -22.86 -23.63 25.41
CA THR A 54 -23.61 -22.35 25.41
C THR A 54 -22.94 -21.24 24.56
N ASP A 55 -23.80 -20.57 23.82
CA ASP A 55 -23.73 -19.25 23.17
C ASP A 55 -23.44 -18.11 24.17
N ILE A 56 -22.53 -17.16 23.86
CA ILE A 56 -22.67 -15.73 24.21
C ILE A 56 -22.06 -14.85 23.10
N THR A 57 -22.85 -13.85 22.75
CA THR A 57 -22.87 -12.96 21.60
C THR A 57 -22.19 -11.59 21.87
N ALA A 58 -21.79 -10.91 20.78
CA ALA A 58 -21.82 -9.44 20.54
C ALA A 58 -20.48 -8.62 20.65
N PRO A 59 -20.40 -7.38 20.10
CA PRO A 59 -19.91 -7.12 18.73
C PRO A 59 -18.92 -5.92 18.60
N GLY A 60 -18.16 -5.79 17.49
CA GLY A 60 -17.33 -4.58 17.27
C GLY A 60 -16.33 -4.58 16.11
N SER A 61 -16.82 -4.78 14.89
CA SER A 61 -16.33 -4.30 13.57
C SER A 61 -14.90 -3.78 13.39
N GLY A 62 -14.02 -4.62 12.84
CA GLY A 62 -12.84 -4.21 12.07
C GLY A 62 -12.97 -4.70 10.61
N PRO A 63 -12.47 -3.99 9.59
CA PRO A 63 -12.60 -4.44 8.21
C PRO A 63 -11.59 -5.56 7.94
N ALA A 64 -12.02 -6.81 8.09
CA ALA A 64 -11.29 -7.97 7.63
C ALA A 64 -11.39 -8.07 6.10
N SER A 65 -10.46 -7.42 5.40
CA SER A 65 -10.15 -7.73 4.00
C SER A 65 -9.45 -9.09 3.95
N GLY A 66 -10.22 -10.13 3.66
CA GLY A 66 -9.75 -11.51 3.58
C GLY A 66 -10.59 -12.33 2.59
N ARG A 67 -10.39 -12.07 1.30
CA ARG A 67 -10.52 -13.00 0.17
C ARG A 67 -11.58 -14.12 0.29
N SER A 68 -12.68 -13.92 -0.42
CA SER A 68 -13.24 -14.95 -1.31
C SER A 68 -13.98 -14.25 -2.43
N SER A 69 -13.21 -13.80 -3.42
CA SER A 69 -13.77 -13.52 -4.74
C SER A 69 -13.93 -14.88 -5.40
N ALA A 70 -15.06 -15.53 -5.14
CA ALA A 70 -15.55 -16.59 -6.00
C ALA A 70 -15.87 -15.91 -7.33
N ILE A 71 -14.93 -15.97 -8.27
CA ILE A 71 -15.20 -15.74 -9.67
C ILE A 71 -16.17 -16.87 -10.06
N PRO A 72 -17.43 -16.59 -10.45
CA PRO A 72 -18.14 -17.57 -11.25
C PRO A 72 -17.47 -17.52 -12.63
N THR A 73 -16.44 -18.35 -12.79
CA THR A 73 -15.99 -18.78 -14.10
C THR A 73 -17.12 -19.61 -14.67
N SER A 74 -17.91 -18.98 -15.55
CA SER A 74 -18.64 -19.57 -16.67
C SER A 74 -19.97 -18.84 -16.86
N GLN A 75 -19.95 -17.72 -17.57
CA GLN A 75 -21.02 -17.47 -18.54
C GLN A 75 -20.37 -17.02 -19.85
N PRO A 76 -20.56 -17.76 -20.95
CA PRO A 76 -20.15 -17.28 -22.26
C PRO A 76 -21.03 -16.09 -22.62
N LEU A 77 -20.47 -14.87 -22.62
CA LEU A 77 -21.19 -13.67 -23.06
C LEU A 77 -21.46 -13.67 -24.59
N PHE A 78 -21.08 -14.74 -25.29
CA PHE A 78 -21.35 -14.96 -26.70
C PHE A 78 -22.04 -16.30 -26.95
N GLU A 79 -23.01 -16.68 -26.12
CA GLU A 79 -23.78 -17.89 -26.38
C GLU A 79 -25.26 -17.73 -26.02
N GLN A 80 -25.94 -16.92 -26.83
CA GLN A 80 -27.22 -17.28 -27.43
C GLN A 80 -27.56 -16.14 -28.38
N VAL A 81 -27.23 -16.32 -29.66
CA VAL A 81 -28.19 -15.90 -30.68
C VAL A 81 -29.40 -16.79 -30.39
N PRO A 82 -30.52 -16.28 -29.86
CA PRO A 82 -31.71 -17.10 -29.77
C PRO A 82 -31.95 -17.54 -31.20
N THR A 83 -31.95 -18.85 -31.45
CA THR A 83 -32.35 -19.46 -32.71
C THR A 83 -33.67 -18.81 -33.08
N GLN A 84 -33.59 -17.83 -33.96
CA GLN A 84 -34.71 -16.99 -34.33
C GLN A 84 -35.66 -17.93 -35.09
N PRO A 85 -36.97 -17.93 -34.80
CA PRO A 85 -37.90 -18.60 -35.67
C PRO A 85 -37.66 -18.07 -37.08
N THR A 86 -37.35 -18.98 -38.00
CA THR A 86 -37.16 -18.67 -39.42
C THR A 86 -38.32 -17.79 -39.86
N PRO A 87 -38.07 -16.64 -40.50
CA PRO A 87 -39.15 -15.86 -41.08
C PRO A 87 -39.98 -16.80 -41.96
N PRO A 88 -41.32 -16.65 -42.02
CA PRO A 88 -42.13 -17.46 -42.91
C PRO A 88 -41.51 -17.37 -44.29
N THR A 89 -41.15 -18.53 -44.82
CA THR A 89 -40.55 -18.62 -46.14
C THR A 89 -41.61 -18.16 -47.14
N ILE A 90 -41.21 -17.47 -48.21
CA ILE A 90 -42.07 -16.89 -49.26
C ILE A 90 -43.06 -17.91 -49.89
N GLU A 91 -42.86 -19.19 -49.59
CA GLU A 91 -43.72 -20.33 -49.92
C GLU A 91 -45.14 -20.25 -49.29
N ASP A 92 -45.31 -19.54 -48.17
CA ASP A 92 -46.64 -19.23 -47.64
C ASP A 92 -47.21 -18.08 -48.44
N ARG A 93 -48.25 -18.38 -49.22
CA ARG A 93 -48.99 -17.52 -50.15
C ARG A 93 -49.67 -16.34 -49.43
N TRP A 94 -48.90 -15.52 -48.74
CA TRP A 94 -49.38 -14.46 -47.86
C TRP A 94 -49.94 -13.33 -48.71
N ILE A 95 -51.25 -13.18 -48.63
CA ILE A 95 -52.00 -12.10 -49.24
C ILE A 95 -52.64 -11.33 -48.10
N PRO A 96 -52.33 -10.03 -47.93
CA PRO A 96 -52.99 -9.18 -46.94
C PRO A 96 -54.51 -9.31 -47.07
N GLU A 97 -55.24 -9.41 -45.96
CA GLU A 97 -56.72 -9.49 -45.95
C GLU A 97 -57.37 -8.35 -46.75
N ILE A 98 -56.71 -7.19 -46.77
CA ILE A 98 -57.08 -5.98 -47.53
C ILE A 98 -57.18 -6.24 -49.05
N LEU A 99 -56.47 -7.25 -49.56
CA LEU A 99 -56.45 -7.62 -50.99
C LEU A 99 -57.38 -8.79 -51.34
N GLN A 100 -57.97 -9.48 -50.36
CA GLN A 100 -58.80 -10.67 -50.61
C GLN A 100 -60.19 -10.32 -51.17
N ASP A 101 -60.77 -9.19 -50.77
CA ASP A 101 -62.14 -8.77 -51.16
C ASP A 101 -62.18 -7.73 -52.32
N LYS A 102 -61.04 -7.51 -53.00
CA LYS A 102 -60.87 -6.43 -53.98
C LYS A 102 -61.22 -6.89 -55.41
N SER A 103 -61.87 -6.02 -56.18
CA SER A 103 -62.15 -6.28 -57.60
C SER A 103 -60.88 -6.20 -58.45
N THR A 104 -60.85 -6.91 -59.58
CA THR A 104 -59.71 -6.93 -60.52
C THR A 104 -59.33 -5.54 -61.04
N SER A 105 -60.30 -4.63 -61.18
CA SER A 105 -60.04 -3.24 -61.54
C SER A 105 -59.31 -2.47 -60.44
N ASP A 106 -59.66 -2.71 -59.17
CA ASP A 106 -59.06 -2.02 -58.01
C ASP A 106 -57.64 -2.54 -57.74
N LEU A 107 -57.40 -3.84 -57.92
CA LEU A 107 -56.05 -4.42 -57.87
C LEU A 107 -55.13 -3.83 -58.94
N HIS A 108 -55.63 -3.56 -60.14
CA HIS A 108 -54.85 -2.97 -61.23
C HIS A 108 -54.51 -1.49 -60.97
N ALA A 109 -55.41 -0.76 -60.28
CA ALA A 109 -55.18 0.60 -59.83
C ALA A 109 -54.23 0.68 -58.61
N MET A 110 -54.18 -0.37 -57.78
CA MET A 110 -53.17 -0.46 -56.72
C MET A 110 -51.79 -0.84 -57.26
N LEU A 111 -51.74 -1.72 -58.26
CA LEU A 111 -50.49 -2.13 -58.92
C LEU A 111 -49.80 -0.98 -59.67
N SER A 112 -50.55 0.01 -60.16
CA SER A 112 -49.99 1.22 -60.77
C SER A 112 -49.39 2.20 -59.76
N ASN A 113 -49.64 2.01 -58.46
CA ASN A 113 -49.18 2.89 -57.38
C ASN A 113 -48.07 2.22 -56.57
N SER A 114 -46.81 2.49 -56.92
CA SER A 114 -45.62 1.91 -56.25
C SER A 114 -45.56 2.16 -54.74
N ASN A 115 -46.04 3.31 -54.26
CA ASN A 115 -46.02 3.66 -52.83
C ASN A 115 -47.04 2.84 -52.02
N LEU A 116 -48.14 2.40 -52.64
CA LEU A 116 -49.10 1.52 -51.99
C LEU A 116 -48.52 0.11 -51.88
N ILE A 117 -47.80 -0.34 -52.90
CA ILE A 117 -47.10 -1.64 -52.87
C ILE A 117 -46.05 -1.68 -51.76
N SER A 118 -45.26 -0.61 -51.57
CA SER A 118 -44.28 -0.57 -50.48
C SER A 118 -44.95 -0.56 -49.10
N ALA A 119 -46.03 0.21 -48.92
CA ALA A 119 -46.78 0.22 -47.67
C ALA A 119 -47.39 -1.15 -47.35
N ILE A 120 -47.83 -1.91 -48.37
CA ILE A 120 -48.32 -3.28 -48.21
C ILE A 120 -47.18 -4.24 -47.89
N ALA A 121 -45.99 -4.05 -48.47
CA ALA A 121 -44.81 -4.85 -48.12
C ALA A 121 -44.40 -4.66 -46.64
N ASP A 122 -44.60 -3.47 -46.08
CA ASP A 122 -44.37 -3.20 -44.65
C ASP A 122 -45.34 -3.94 -43.72
N THR A 123 -46.52 -4.32 -44.22
CA THR A 123 -47.49 -5.16 -43.47
C THR A 123 -47.11 -6.64 -43.44
N HIS A 124 -46.08 -7.05 -44.19
CA HIS A 124 -45.63 -8.44 -44.21
C HIS A 124 -45.07 -8.86 -42.84
N PRO A 125 -45.44 -10.05 -42.31
CA PRO A 125 -44.98 -10.53 -41.01
C PRO A 125 -43.45 -10.53 -40.86
N ALA A 126 -42.70 -10.79 -41.93
CA ALA A 126 -41.24 -10.72 -41.89
C ALA A 126 -40.68 -9.31 -41.63
N SER A 127 -41.35 -8.25 -42.12
CA SER A 127 -40.96 -6.86 -41.82
C SER A 127 -41.17 -6.56 -40.33
N ILE A 128 -42.31 -6.97 -39.79
CA ILE A 128 -42.63 -6.87 -38.36
C ILE A 128 -41.63 -7.67 -37.51
N HIS A 129 -41.25 -8.88 -37.94
CA HIS A 129 -40.25 -9.68 -37.23
C HIS A 129 -38.86 -9.04 -37.26
N ALA A 130 -38.46 -8.45 -38.40
CA ALA A 130 -37.20 -7.74 -38.53
C ALA A 130 -37.15 -6.48 -37.67
N SER A 131 -38.20 -5.66 -37.66
CA SER A 131 -38.27 -4.46 -36.82
C SER A 131 -38.21 -4.80 -35.32
N ASN A 132 -38.99 -5.78 -34.88
CA ASN A 132 -38.95 -6.28 -33.49
C ASN A 132 -37.56 -6.83 -33.11
N ASN A 133 -36.85 -7.46 -34.05
CA ASN A 133 -35.48 -7.94 -33.81
C ASN A 133 -34.50 -6.77 -33.63
N ILE A 134 -34.58 -5.77 -34.51
CA ILE A 134 -33.74 -4.57 -34.43
C ILE A 134 -34.01 -3.80 -33.13
N GLU A 135 -35.27 -3.65 -32.73
CA GLU A 135 -35.63 -3.02 -31.45
C GLU A 135 -35.06 -3.77 -30.25
N LYS A 136 -35.12 -5.10 -30.25
CA LYS A 136 -34.48 -5.92 -29.21
C LYS A 136 -32.97 -5.73 -29.19
N LEU A 137 -32.31 -5.75 -30.35
CA LEU A 137 -30.87 -5.51 -30.45
C LEU A 137 -30.50 -4.11 -29.92
N LEU A 138 -31.26 -3.07 -30.26
CA LEU A 138 -31.07 -1.72 -29.75
C LEU A 138 -31.27 -1.64 -28.23
N ALA A 139 -32.31 -2.30 -27.69
CA ALA A 139 -32.55 -2.37 -26.25
C ALA A 139 -31.39 -3.09 -25.52
N THR A 140 -30.87 -4.18 -26.08
CA THR A 140 -29.70 -4.86 -25.48
C THR A 140 -28.45 -4.00 -25.54
N ASN A 141 -28.19 -3.33 -26.66
CA ASN A 141 -27.03 -2.47 -26.84
C ASN A 141 -27.05 -1.29 -25.85
N THR A 142 -28.20 -0.64 -25.68
CA THR A 142 -28.39 0.45 -24.71
C THR A 142 -28.23 -0.03 -23.26
N SER A 143 -28.74 -1.22 -22.93
CA SER A 143 -28.52 -1.85 -21.63
C SER A 143 -27.04 -2.17 -21.38
N LEU A 144 -26.31 -2.64 -22.39
CA LEU A 144 -24.87 -2.90 -22.27
C LEU A 144 -24.08 -1.60 -22.13
N ALA A 145 -24.42 -0.56 -22.88
CA ALA A 145 -23.77 0.74 -22.79
C ALA A 145 -23.94 1.37 -21.40
N THR A 146 -25.15 1.31 -20.82
CA THR A 146 -25.41 1.80 -19.47
C THR A 146 -24.66 0.99 -18.41
N HIS A 147 -24.59 -0.34 -18.57
CA HIS A 147 -23.81 -1.20 -17.68
C HIS A 147 -22.30 -0.89 -17.76
N LEU A 148 -21.74 -0.71 -18.95
CA LEU A 148 -20.33 -0.32 -19.13
C LEU A 148 -20.03 1.05 -18.50
N LEU A 149 -20.96 1.99 -18.61
CA LEU A 149 -20.82 3.31 -17.98
C LEU A 149 -20.85 3.21 -16.43
N GLY A 150 -21.68 2.33 -15.88
CA GLY A 150 -21.69 1.98 -14.46
C GLY A 150 -20.39 1.33 -13.99
N LEU A 151 -19.84 0.38 -14.76
CA LEU A 151 -18.55 -0.22 -14.45
C LEU A 151 -17.39 0.77 -14.55
N GLN A 152 -17.43 1.67 -15.53
CA GLN A 152 -16.44 2.73 -15.70
C GLN A 152 -16.42 3.67 -14.50
N SER A 153 -17.59 4.12 -14.04
CA SER A 153 -17.69 4.99 -12.87
C SER A 153 -17.18 4.27 -11.60
N HIS A 154 -17.56 3.01 -11.41
CA HIS A 154 -17.07 2.20 -10.29
C HIS A 154 -15.55 2.01 -10.33
N LEU A 155 -14.96 1.69 -11.49
CA LEU A 155 -13.51 1.59 -11.63
C LEU A 155 -12.80 2.92 -11.38
N SER A 156 -13.39 4.04 -11.80
CA SER A 156 -12.81 5.37 -11.53
C SER A 156 -12.82 5.70 -10.04
N ALA A 157 -13.90 5.36 -9.32
CA ALA A 157 -14.00 5.55 -7.88
C ALA A 157 -13.01 4.65 -7.13
N LEU A 158 -12.84 3.40 -7.57
CA LEU A 158 -11.88 2.48 -6.98
C LEU A 158 -10.44 2.95 -7.21
N ARG A 159 -10.10 3.47 -8.39
CA ARG A 159 -8.78 4.05 -8.65
C ARG A 159 -8.52 5.24 -7.72
N ALA A 160 -9.46 6.20 -7.66
CA ALA A 160 -9.32 7.37 -6.79
C ALA A 160 -9.16 6.99 -5.30
N SER A 161 -9.89 5.98 -4.82
CA SER A 161 -9.76 5.51 -3.43
C SER A 161 -8.42 4.83 -3.18
N THR A 162 -7.93 4.02 -4.11
CA THR A 162 -6.60 3.39 -3.99
C THR A 162 -5.47 4.42 -4.06
N GLU A 163 -5.58 5.43 -4.91
CA GLU A 163 -4.62 6.52 -5.01
C GLU A 163 -4.55 7.31 -3.69
N ALA A 164 -5.71 7.64 -3.09
CA ALA A 164 -5.76 8.29 -1.78
C ALA A 164 -5.14 7.42 -0.67
N LEU A 165 -5.43 6.11 -0.66
CA LEU A 165 -4.86 5.18 0.32
C LEU A 165 -3.34 5.05 0.17
N LEU A 166 -2.82 5.02 -1.06
CA LEU A 166 -1.38 4.97 -1.31
C LEU A 166 -0.67 6.24 -0.83
N LEU A 167 -1.25 7.42 -1.10
CA LEU A 167 -0.72 8.69 -0.58
C LEU A 167 -0.75 8.73 0.95
N GLN A 168 -1.82 8.25 1.57
CA GLN A 168 -1.91 8.14 3.03
C GLN A 168 -0.84 7.19 3.58
N HIS A 169 -0.66 6.01 2.98
CA HIS A 169 0.37 5.07 3.38
C HIS A 169 1.77 5.66 3.28
N GLN A 170 2.08 6.34 2.17
CA GLN A 170 3.37 7.01 1.98
C GLN A 170 3.59 8.10 3.05
N SER A 171 2.56 8.89 3.37
CA SER A 171 2.66 9.90 4.44
C SER A 171 2.93 9.27 5.81
N LEU A 172 2.29 8.12 6.10
CA LEU A 172 2.49 7.39 7.35
C LEU A 172 3.91 6.84 7.43
N GLU A 173 4.43 6.24 6.35
CA GLU A 173 5.81 5.75 6.29
C GLU A 173 6.83 6.86 6.58
N VAL A 174 6.65 8.04 5.99
CA VAL A 174 7.55 9.18 6.22
C VAL A 174 7.47 9.62 7.68
N SER A 175 6.27 9.72 8.25
CA SER A 175 6.09 10.08 9.66
C SER A 175 6.67 9.04 10.62
N TRP A 176 6.56 7.75 10.29
CA TRP A 176 7.12 6.66 11.08
C TRP A 176 8.65 6.67 11.02
N ARG A 177 9.25 6.81 9.83
CA ARG A 177 10.71 6.94 9.70
C ARG A 177 11.23 8.14 10.48
N LYS A 178 10.53 9.27 10.43
CA LYS A 178 10.85 10.44 11.25
C LYS A 178 10.80 10.09 12.75
N LYS A 179 9.73 9.43 13.21
CA LYS A 179 9.59 9.02 14.61
C LYS A 179 10.69 8.06 15.05
N GLN A 180 11.08 7.13 14.20
CA GLN A 180 12.20 6.22 14.46
C GLN A 180 13.50 6.99 14.61
N THR A 181 13.81 7.92 13.70
CA THR A 181 15.02 8.75 13.82
C THR A 181 15.02 9.63 15.07
N GLU A 182 13.85 10.15 15.49
CA GLU A 182 13.72 10.89 16.75
C GLU A 182 13.98 10.00 17.97
N MET A 183 13.47 8.77 17.95
CA MET A 183 13.70 7.78 19.00
C MET A 183 15.18 7.40 19.06
N ASP A 184 15.80 7.09 17.92
CA ASP A 184 17.21 6.73 17.85
C ASP A 184 18.09 7.89 18.34
N ALA A 185 17.78 9.14 17.96
CA ALA A 185 18.47 10.32 18.47
C ALA A 185 18.26 10.54 19.98
N ALA A 186 17.08 10.23 20.50
CA ALA A 186 16.80 10.31 21.93
C ALA A 186 17.51 9.20 22.73
N LEU A 187 17.73 8.02 22.13
CA LEU A 187 18.41 6.88 22.74
C LEU A 187 19.93 6.94 22.61
N ASP A 188 20.48 7.61 21.61
CA ASP A 188 21.93 7.71 21.37
C ASP A 188 22.74 8.15 22.61
N PRO A 189 22.33 9.17 23.41
CA PRO A 189 23.03 9.57 24.64
C PRO A 189 22.98 8.53 25.75
N TRP A 190 22.00 7.64 25.73
CA TRP A 190 21.82 6.55 26.68
C TRP A 190 22.40 5.22 26.17
N SER A 191 23.00 5.23 24.98
CA SER A 191 23.73 4.08 24.47
C SER A 191 24.90 3.74 25.42
N PRO A 192 25.26 2.46 25.58
CA PRO A 192 26.39 2.07 26.43
C PRO A 192 27.68 2.80 26.08
N LYS A 193 27.90 3.08 24.78
CA LYS A 193 29.06 3.84 24.30
C LYS A 193 29.02 5.29 24.76
N ALA A 194 27.89 5.98 24.62
CA ALA A 194 27.75 7.38 25.04
C ALA A 194 27.88 7.53 26.57
N LEU A 195 27.27 6.61 27.33
CA LEU A 195 27.42 6.57 28.79
C LEU A 195 28.87 6.36 29.22
N TYR A 196 29.58 5.45 28.55
CA TYR A 196 31.01 5.24 28.78
C TYR A 196 31.84 6.49 28.46
N GLN A 197 31.60 7.13 27.31
CA GLN A 197 32.30 8.38 26.95
C GLN A 197 32.05 9.48 27.98
N ARG A 198 30.81 9.61 28.47
CA ARG A 198 30.47 10.54 29.55
C ARG A 198 31.18 10.19 30.86
N LEU A 199 31.33 8.90 31.20
CA LEU A 199 32.08 8.46 32.37
C LEU A 199 33.57 8.82 32.26
N VAL A 200 34.17 8.57 31.09
CA VAL A 200 35.57 8.95 30.79
C VAL A 200 35.76 10.45 30.88
N GLY A 201 34.85 11.24 30.29
CA GLY A 201 34.84 12.70 30.41
C GLY A 201 34.74 13.17 31.86
N ALA A 202 33.82 12.60 32.64
CA ALA A 202 33.65 12.95 34.06
C ALA A 202 34.87 12.60 34.93
N VAL A 203 35.64 11.55 34.59
CA VAL A 203 36.92 11.25 35.25
C VAL A 203 37.95 12.34 34.93
N ALA A 204 38.09 12.70 33.64
CA ALA A 204 39.03 13.74 33.21
C ALA A 204 38.68 15.12 33.79
N GLU A 205 37.40 15.48 33.84
CA GLU A 205 36.91 16.70 34.49
C GLU A 205 37.23 16.69 35.99
N GLN A 206 37.01 15.58 36.69
CA GLN A 206 37.31 15.48 38.11
C GLN A 206 38.82 15.55 38.39
N GLU A 207 39.65 14.99 37.51
CA GLU A 207 41.11 15.15 37.57
C GLU A 207 41.52 16.62 37.39
N ALA A 208 40.90 17.33 36.45
CA ALA A 208 41.14 18.76 36.26
C ALA A 208 40.68 19.58 37.48
N VAL A 209 39.55 19.24 38.11
CA VAL A 209 39.08 19.88 39.34
C VAL A 209 40.06 19.64 40.50
N CYS A 210 40.59 18.44 40.65
CA CYS A 210 41.58 18.16 41.70
C CYS A 210 42.87 18.98 41.48
N ARG A 211 43.39 19.01 40.24
CA ARG A 211 44.53 19.86 39.89
C ARG A 211 44.25 21.34 40.12
N ALA A 212 43.07 21.84 39.74
CA ALA A 212 42.69 23.23 39.98
C ALA A 212 42.57 23.57 41.47
N VAL A 213 42.10 22.64 42.31
CA VAL A 213 42.06 22.83 43.78
C VAL A 213 43.47 22.84 44.36
N GLU A 214 44.40 22.04 43.84
CA GLU A 214 45.82 22.05 44.20
C GLU A 214 46.48 23.38 43.79
N GLU A 215 46.29 23.79 42.54
CA GLU A 215 46.83 25.04 41.98
C GLU A 215 46.26 26.27 42.70
N SER A 216 44.96 26.29 43.01
CA SER A 216 44.34 27.41 43.73
C SER A 216 44.93 27.65 45.12
N PHE A 217 45.34 26.59 45.82
CA PHE A 217 46.01 26.70 47.12
C PHE A 217 47.44 27.21 46.99
N LEU A 218 48.16 26.77 45.96
CA LEU A 218 49.52 27.23 45.67
C LEU A 218 49.55 28.70 45.24
N GLU A 219 48.57 29.14 44.43
CA GLU A 219 48.46 30.53 43.97
C GLU A 219 48.04 31.51 45.07
N GLU A 220 47.14 31.12 45.99
CA GLU A 220 46.74 31.94 47.13
C GLU A 220 47.94 32.25 48.06
N GLY A 221 48.78 31.24 48.32
CA GLY A 221 50.02 31.41 49.09
C GLY A 221 51.11 32.23 48.39
N GLN A 222 51.03 32.41 47.07
CA GLN A 222 51.98 33.21 46.28
C GLN A 222 51.51 34.66 46.07
N ARG A 223 50.19 34.93 46.08
CA ARG A 223 49.62 36.28 45.93
C ARG A 223 49.38 37.02 47.25
N GLY A 224 49.16 36.32 48.35
CA GLY A 224 49.05 36.88 49.70
C GLY A 224 50.24 36.43 50.55
N GLY A 225 51.21 37.31 50.78
CA GLY A 225 52.43 37.03 51.54
C GLY A 225 52.19 36.79 53.05
N GLY A 226 51.52 35.70 53.40
CA GLY A 226 51.26 35.27 54.76
C GLY A 226 50.82 33.82 54.80
N VAL A 227 51.23 33.09 55.83
CA VAL A 227 50.80 31.71 56.10
C VAL A 227 49.27 31.65 56.06
N ALA A 228 48.70 30.85 55.13
CA ALA A 228 47.26 30.65 55.04
C ALA A 228 46.68 30.35 56.43
N ALA A 229 45.54 30.95 56.78
CA ALA A 229 44.97 30.76 58.11
C ALA A 229 44.70 29.26 58.32
N GLU A 230 44.98 28.72 59.52
CA GLU A 230 44.83 27.28 59.80
C GLU A 230 43.43 26.73 59.42
N ARG A 231 42.42 27.61 59.48
CA ARG A 231 41.05 27.33 59.04
C ARG A 231 40.93 27.11 57.53
N GLU A 232 41.58 27.92 56.70
CA GLU A 232 41.57 27.81 55.24
C GLU A 232 42.29 26.54 54.80
N VAL A 233 43.40 26.21 55.46
CA VAL A 233 44.12 24.94 55.25
C VAL A 233 43.23 23.75 55.59
N ALA A 234 42.52 23.79 56.72
CA ALA A 234 41.61 22.72 57.11
C ALA A 234 40.41 22.57 56.14
N GLU A 235 39.89 23.68 55.60
CA GLU A 235 38.83 23.69 54.60
C GLU A 235 39.31 23.15 53.23
N TRP A 236 40.53 23.51 52.82
CA TRP A 236 41.17 22.97 51.62
C TRP A 236 41.45 21.46 51.73
N ILE A 237 42.01 20.98 52.85
CA ILE A 237 42.25 19.54 53.08
C ILE A 237 40.92 18.76 53.01
N ARG A 238 39.84 19.31 53.57
CA ARG A 238 38.52 18.69 53.48
C ARG A 238 38.04 18.61 52.03
N ARG A 239 38.23 19.68 51.26
CA ARG A 239 37.84 19.75 49.84
C ARG A 239 38.65 18.79 48.99
N ILE A 240 39.98 18.77 49.12
CA ILE A 240 40.85 17.90 48.32
C ILE A 240 40.58 16.41 48.62
N ARG A 241 40.32 16.06 49.89
CA ARG A 241 39.94 14.70 50.26
C ARG A 241 38.59 14.31 49.66
N SER A 242 37.62 15.22 49.68
CA SER A 242 36.29 14.96 49.11
C SER A 242 36.33 14.82 47.59
N GLU A 243 37.11 15.64 46.89
CA GLU A 243 37.25 15.60 45.44
C GLU A 243 38.12 14.40 44.99
N GLY A 244 39.16 14.05 45.75
CA GLY A 244 39.98 12.86 45.53
C GLY A 244 39.19 11.56 45.77
N ALA A 245 38.34 11.50 46.80
CA ALA A 245 37.45 10.37 47.02
C ALA A 245 36.46 10.16 45.86
N LYS A 246 35.91 11.25 45.30
CA LYS A 246 35.05 11.20 44.11
C LYS A 246 35.80 10.75 42.86
N LEU A 247 37.06 11.12 42.73
CA LEU A 247 37.93 10.72 41.61
C LEU A 247 38.22 9.23 41.63
N GLU A 248 38.64 8.70 42.78
CA GLU A 248 38.90 7.26 42.94
C GLU A 248 37.63 6.42 42.73
N ALA A 249 36.48 6.86 43.26
CA ALA A 249 35.20 6.19 43.02
C ALA A 249 34.83 6.12 41.52
N ARG A 250 35.09 7.18 40.74
CA ARG A 250 34.83 7.19 39.29
C ARG A 250 35.82 6.35 38.50
N ARG A 251 37.09 6.29 38.94
CA ARG A 251 38.10 5.39 38.36
C ARG A 251 37.75 3.92 38.58
N GLU A 252 37.30 3.59 39.79
CA GLU A 252 36.84 2.23 40.11
C GLU A 252 35.59 1.86 39.32
N ALA A 253 34.64 2.80 39.15
CA ALA A 253 33.48 2.62 38.29
C ALA A 253 33.86 2.39 36.82
N ARG A 254 34.88 3.10 36.30
CA ARG A 254 35.41 2.88 34.96
C ARG A 254 36.10 1.52 34.82
N ALA A 255 36.92 1.14 35.79
CA ALA A 255 37.58 -0.17 35.78
C ALA A 255 36.55 -1.32 35.79
N ARG A 256 35.50 -1.20 36.62
CA ARG A 256 34.36 -2.13 36.57
C ARG A 256 33.65 -2.12 35.23
N TRP A 257 33.58 -0.96 34.56
CA TRP A 257 33.01 -0.86 33.23
C TRP A 257 33.82 -1.59 32.17
N ASP A 258 35.14 -1.39 32.18
CA ASP A 258 36.07 -2.03 31.25
C ASP A 258 36.07 -3.57 31.41
N GLU A 259 35.83 -4.06 32.62
CA GLU A 259 35.71 -5.48 32.95
C GLU A 259 34.30 -6.07 32.69
N GLY A 260 33.33 -5.26 32.24
CA GLY A 260 31.95 -5.70 32.02
C GLY A 260 31.14 -5.96 33.30
N ARG A 261 31.61 -5.51 34.46
CA ARG A 261 30.90 -5.59 35.76
C ARG A 261 29.93 -4.41 35.95
N VAL A 262 29.18 -4.07 34.90
CA VAL A 262 28.20 -2.98 34.88
C VAL A 262 26.81 -3.56 34.80
N GLY A 263 25.95 -3.18 35.74
CA GLY A 263 24.57 -3.71 35.77
C GLY A 263 24.46 -4.95 36.64
N GLY A 264 24.70 -4.79 37.94
CA GLY A 264 24.22 -5.73 38.94
C GLY A 264 22.76 -5.42 39.25
N TRP A 265 21.83 -5.96 38.46
CA TRP A 265 20.54 -6.40 38.98
C TRP A 265 20.52 -7.90 38.78
N ARG A 266 20.81 -8.64 39.84
CA ARG A 266 20.37 -10.03 39.97
C ARG A 266 18.98 -10.02 40.59
#